data_AF-F3C4Z7-F1
#
_entry.id   AF-F3C4Z7-F1
#
_cell.length_a   1.000
_cell.length_b   1.000
_cell.length_c   1.000
_cell.angle_alpha   90.00
_cell.angle_beta   90.00
_cell.angle_gamma   90.00
#
_symmetry.space_group_name_H-M   'P 1'
#
loop_
_entity.id
_entity.type
_entity.pdbx_description
1 polymer ?
#
loop_
_entity_poly.entity_id
_entity_poly.type
_entity_poly.pdbx_seq_one_letter_code
_entity_poly.pdbx_strand_id
1 'polypeptide(L)' 'MIEPMLATGPDAALEAALAECAREPIRVPGAIQPHGVLLSVAGNPLCIEQVSANCANELGLDSDALLGRPLSL' A
#
# COMPACT_ATOMS: atom_id res chain seq x y z
N MET A 1 4.42 -49.80 -2.97
CA MET A 1 4.70 -48.67 -3.90
C MET A 1 4.60 -47.42 -3.07
N ILE A 2 5.73 -46.91 -2.61
CA ILE A 2 5.81 -45.78 -1.68
C ILE A 2 5.95 -44.52 -2.54
N GLU A 3 4.96 -43.63 -2.49
CA GLU A 3 5.01 -42.33 -3.16
C GLU A 3 6.17 -41.50 -2.56
N PRO A 4 7.11 -40.98 -3.36
CA PRO A 4 8.08 -40.04 -2.85
C PRO A 4 7.43 -38.66 -2.80
N MET A 5 6.82 -38.34 -1.65
CA MET A 5 6.23 -37.03 -1.37
C MET A 5 7.29 -35.93 -1.08
N LEU A 6 8.51 -36.04 -1.61
CA LEU A 6 9.64 -35.14 -1.36
C LEU A 6 10.48 -34.96 -2.62
N ALA A 7 9.93 -34.29 -3.63
CA ALA A 7 10.70 -33.80 -4.77
C ALA A 7 10.56 -32.27 -4.85
N THR A 8 11.16 -31.58 -3.90
CA THR A 8 11.42 -30.14 -4.04
C THR A 8 12.78 -29.90 -3.42
N GLY A 9 13.82 -29.98 -4.25
CA GLY A 9 15.16 -29.56 -3.83
C GLY A 9 15.14 -28.08 -3.42
N PRO A 10 16.15 -27.61 -2.65
CA PRO A 10 16.21 -26.24 -2.15
C PRO A 10 16.03 -25.18 -3.24
N ASP A 11 16.51 -25.46 -4.46
CA ASP A 11 16.37 -24.55 -5.61
C ASP A 11 14.90 -24.38 -6.04
N ALA A 12 14.11 -25.46 -6.06
CA ALA A 12 12.71 -25.40 -6.44
C ALA A 12 11.86 -24.69 -5.36
N ALA A 13 12.25 -24.79 -4.10
CA ALA A 13 11.62 -24.03 -3.02
C ALA A 13 11.96 -22.53 -3.10
N LEU A 14 13.20 -22.18 -3.49
CA LEU A 14 13.62 -20.80 -3.70
C LEU A 14 12.89 -20.15 -4.88
N GLU A 15 12.78 -20.85 -6.02
CA GLU A 15 12.04 -20.36 -7.19
C GLU A 15 10.56 -20.11 -6.86
N ALA A 16 9.94 -21.00 -6.08
CA ALA A 16 8.57 -20.79 -5.61
C ALA A 16 8.43 -19.55 -4.71
N ALA A 17 9.39 -19.31 -3.82
CA ALA A 17 9.40 -18.12 -2.97
C ALA A 17 9.59 -16.82 -3.78
N LEU A 18 10.49 -16.82 -4.76
CA LEU A 18 10.69 -15.69 -5.67
C LEU A 18 9.45 -15.40 -6.51
N ALA A 19 8.77 -16.44 -6.98
CA ALA A 19 7.51 -16.31 -7.70
C ALA A 19 6.42 -15.65 -6.83
N GLU A 20 6.37 -15.94 -5.53
CA GLU A 20 5.44 -15.29 -4.60
C GLU A 20 5.83 -13.83 -4.33
N CYS A 21 7.11 -13.53 -4.10
CA CYS A 21 7.59 -12.15 -3.96
C CYS A 21 7.26 -11.29 -5.20
N ALA A 22 7.37 -11.87 -6.41
CA ALA A 22 7.03 -11.17 -7.64
C ALA A 22 5.53 -10.86 -7.81
N ARG A 23 4.66 -11.52 -7.03
CA ARG A 23 3.22 -11.27 -7.01
C ARG A 23 2.80 -10.20 -6.00
N GLU A 24 3.71 -9.77 -5.12
CA GLU A 24 3.41 -8.75 -4.12
C GLU A 24 3.02 -7.42 -4.81
N PRO A 25 1.91 -6.77 -4.41
CA PRO A 25 1.44 -5.53 -5.00
C PRO A 25 2.21 -4.31 -4.47
N ILE A 26 3.54 -4.29 -4.61
CA ILE A 26 4.43 -3.25 -4.07
C ILE A 26 4.13 -1.83 -4.56
N ARG A 27 3.38 -1.68 -5.66
CA ARG A 27 2.97 -0.38 -6.23
C ARG A 27 1.76 0.24 -5.52
N VAL A 28 1.02 -0.55 -4.73
CA VAL A 28 -0.18 -0.12 -3.98
C VAL A 28 -0.15 -0.67 -2.55
N PRO A 29 0.87 -0.33 -1.74
CA PRO A 29 1.07 -0.91 -0.42
C PRO A 29 -0.01 -0.53 0.60
N GLY A 30 -0.84 0.48 0.32
CA GLY A 30 -1.88 0.96 1.23
C GLY A 30 -1.36 1.79 2.42
N ALA A 31 -0.06 2.08 2.46
CA ALA A 31 0.57 2.90 3.48
C ALA A 31 1.74 3.71 2.89
N ILE A 32 2.20 4.71 3.65
CA ILE A 32 3.38 5.51 3.33
C ILE A 32 4.43 5.37 4.43
N GLN A 33 5.68 5.70 4.12
CA GLN A 33 6.69 5.94 5.15
C GLN A 33 6.36 7.26 5.88
N PRO A 34 6.45 7.33 7.22
CA PRO A 34 5.93 8.44 8.02
C PRO A 34 6.88 9.65 8.09
N HIS A 35 7.59 9.96 7.00
CA HIS A 35 8.48 11.12 6.92
C HIS A 35 7.80 12.37 6.36
N GLY A 36 6.53 12.25 5.99
CA GLY A 36 5.66 13.31 5.50
C GLY A 36 4.22 12.81 5.44
N VAL A 37 3.35 13.56 4.78
CA VAL A 37 1.94 13.22 4.58
C VAL A 37 1.63 13.01 3.11
N LEU A 38 0.58 12.24 2.82
CA LEU A 38 0.09 12.02 1.46
C LEU A 38 -1.40 12.34 1.38
N LEU A 39 -1.78 13.11 0.37
CA LEU A 39 -3.16 13.37 -0.04
C LEU A 39 -3.30 12.94 -1.51
N SER A 40 -4.29 12.10 -1.80
CA SER A 40 -4.72 11.86 -3.18
C SER A 40 -5.87 12.80 -3.50
N VAL A 41 -5.82 13.43 -4.68
CA VAL A 41 -6.85 14.36 -5.14
C VAL A 41 -7.31 14.01 -6.54
N ALA A 42 -8.60 14.19 -6.82
CA ALA A 42 -9.19 13.97 -8.13
C ALA A 42 -10.36 14.92 -8.41
N GLY A 43 -10.77 14.98 -9.67
CA GLY A 43 -11.93 15.76 -10.11
C GLY A 43 -11.63 17.18 -10.59
N ASN A 44 -12.69 17.91 -10.91
CA ASN A 44 -12.66 19.33 -11.23
C ASN A 44 -13.90 20.01 -10.58
N PRO A 45 -13.76 20.65 -9.40
CA PRO A 45 -12.51 20.97 -8.71
C PRO A 45 -11.82 19.73 -8.10
N LEU A 46 -10.53 19.88 -7.77
CA LEU A 46 -9.76 18.85 -7.08
C LEU A 46 -10.28 18.67 -5.65
N CYS A 47 -10.80 17.49 -5.35
CA CYS A 47 -11.23 17.07 -4.02
C CYS A 47 -10.33 15.97 -3.48
N ILE A 48 -10.12 15.96 -2.16
CA ILE A 48 -9.31 14.97 -1.45
C ILE A 48 -10.08 13.64 -1.38
N GLU A 49 -9.52 12.57 -1.93
CA GLU A 49 -10.11 11.23 -1.95
C GLU A 49 -9.45 10.27 -0.94
N GLN A 50 -8.17 10.48 -0.64
CA GLN A 50 -7.44 9.68 0.35
C GLN A 50 -6.49 10.57 1.16
N VAL A 51 -6.32 10.20 2.42
CA VAL A 51 -5.49 10.91 3.41
C VAL A 51 -4.65 9.89 4.16
N SER A 52 -3.36 10.17 4.34
CA SER A 52 -2.50 9.33 5.18
C SER A 52 -2.87 9.43 6.66
N ALA A 53 -2.80 8.32 7.39
CA ALA A 53 -3.21 8.25 8.79
C ALA A 53 -2.46 9.22 9.73
N ASN A 54 -1.25 9.66 9.37
CA ASN A 54 -0.46 10.60 10.16
C ASN A 54 -0.82 12.08 9.93
N CYS A 55 -1.82 12.40 9.09
CA CYS A 55 -2.19 13.77 8.78
C CYS A 55 -2.59 14.57 10.03
N ALA A 56 -3.30 13.95 10.96
CA ALA A 56 -3.69 14.57 12.22
C ALA A 56 -2.49 15.00 13.07
N ASN A 57 -1.43 14.20 13.08
CA ASN A 57 -0.23 14.47 13.87
C ASN A 57 0.67 15.52 13.19
N GLU A 58 0.87 15.41 11.88
CA GLU A 58 1.83 16.24 11.16
C GLU A 58 1.25 17.60 10.73
N LEU A 59 -0.04 17.66 10.41
CA LEU A 59 -0.71 18.89 9.96
C LEU A 59 -1.71 19.47 10.98
N GLY A 60 -2.03 18.75 12.06
CA GLY A 60 -3.07 19.17 13.01
C GLY A 60 -4.49 19.11 12.41
N LEU A 61 -4.66 18.39 11.31
CA LEU A 61 -5.92 18.26 10.57
C LEU A 61 -6.40 16.82 10.66
N ASP A 62 -7.60 16.63 11.23
CA ASP A 62 -8.21 15.32 11.31
C ASP A 62 -8.42 14.73 9.90
N SER A 63 -8.01 13.47 9.73
CA SER A 63 -8.02 12.84 8.40
C SER A 63 -9.44 12.67 7.86
N ASP A 64 -10.41 12.36 8.72
CA ASP A 64 -11.82 12.18 8.31
C ASP A 64 -12.45 13.52 7.93
N ALA A 65 -12.01 14.61 8.57
CA ALA A 65 -12.48 15.95 8.24
C ALA A 65 -11.98 16.48 6.88
N LEU A 66 -10.91 15.88 6.33
CA LEU A 66 -10.30 16.27 5.05
C LEU A 66 -10.93 15.55 3.85
N LEU A 67 -11.47 14.35 4.04
CA LEU A 67 -12.06 13.57 2.95
C LEU A 67 -13.23 14.33 2.29
N GLY A 68 -13.23 14.36 0.96
CA GLY A 68 -14.23 15.05 0.15
C GLY A 68 -14.11 16.58 0.12
N ARG A 69 -13.16 17.17 0.84
CA ARG A 69 -12.93 18.63 0.81
C ARG A 69 -12.14 19.04 -0.44
N PRO A 70 -12.39 20.24 -0.98
CA PRO A 70 -11.57 20.77 -2.06
C PRO A 70 -10.15 21.08 -1.55
N LEU A 71 -9.15 20.91 -2.42
CA LEU A 71 -7.75 21.20 -2.09
C LEU A 71 -7.49 22.71 -1.89
N SER A 72 -8.28 23.56 -2.54
CA SER A 72 -8.25 25.02 -2.42
C SER A 72 -9.57 25.55 -1.87
N LEU A 73 -9.49 26.72 -1.22
CA LEU A 73 -10.65 27.47 -0.71
C LEU A 73 -11.57 27.97 -1.84
#